data_AF-A0A962HAV5-F1
#
_entry.id   AF-A0A962HAV5-F1
#
_cell.length_a   1.000
_cell.length_b   1.000
_cell.length_c   1.000
_cell.angle_alpha   90.00
_cell.angle_beta   90.00
_cell.angle_gamma   90.00
#
_symmetry.space_group_name_H-M   'P 1'
#
loop_
_entity.id
_entity.type
_entity.pdbx_description
1 polymer ?
#
loop_
_entity_poly.entity_id
_entity_poly.type
_entity_poly.pdbx_seq_one_letter_code
_entity_poly.pdbx_strand_id
1 'polypeptide(L)'
;MLCFDASRLARNGRNWHHLLELCWLVDARIIDLDGGYDPCCPNDRLLLGMKGNISEFGFGVQRARMLDSARAMARRGELRIPVPIGYVWHREYGLALDPDRRVQEVTRVVFERFCQLGSARHVLLTLAAEHAHFSRPFDGKKMISFDWTPIRYRCVIAVLKYTFYSGASVYGKREKHAALIDGRL
;
A
#
# COMPACT_ATOMS: atom_id res chain seq x y z
N MET A 1 14.79 29.82 -1.73
CA MET A 1 13.89 28.70 -2.07
C MET A 1 12.46 29.14 -1.81
N LEU A 2 11.57 29.00 -2.80
CA LEU A 2 10.14 29.33 -2.66
C LEU A 2 9.35 28.04 -2.43
N CYS A 3 8.45 28.03 -1.45
CA CYS A 3 7.60 26.87 -1.17
C CYS A 3 6.24 27.31 -0.64
N PHE A 4 5.25 26.42 -0.65
CA PHE A 4 3.93 26.71 -0.09
C PHE A 4 3.95 26.66 1.46
N ASP A 5 4.68 25.68 2.00
CA ASP A 5 4.80 25.42 3.43
C ASP A 5 6.20 24.85 3.66
N ALA A 6 7.02 25.56 4.43
CA ALA A 6 8.41 25.18 4.68
C ALA A 6 8.53 23.78 5.31
N SER A 7 7.57 23.38 6.14
CA SER A 7 7.59 22.09 6.83
C SER A 7 7.47 20.87 5.88
N ARG A 8 7.09 21.09 4.62
CA ARG A 8 6.91 20.05 3.59
C ARG A 8 8.12 19.86 2.68
N LEU A 9 9.18 20.65 2.87
CA LEU A 9 10.39 20.57 2.04
C LEU A 9 11.19 19.27 2.25
N ALA A 10 10.98 18.59 3.39
CA ALA A 10 11.68 17.35 3.73
C ALA A 10 10.71 16.22 4.07
N ARG A 11 11.16 14.98 3.81
CA ARG A 11 10.36 13.76 4.03
C ARG A 11 10.41 13.23 5.48
N ASN A 12 11.37 13.70 6.27
CA ASN A 12 11.59 13.33 7.67
C ASN A 12 12.45 14.40 8.37
N GLY A 13 12.50 14.36 9.71
CA GLY A 13 13.27 15.32 10.51
C GLY A 13 14.76 15.37 10.16
N ARG A 14 15.39 14.22 9.84
CA ARG A 14 16.81 14.18 9.42
C ARG A 14 17.06 14.99 8.16
N ASN A 15 16.25 14.78 7.12
CA ASN A 15 16.37 15.51 5.86
C ASN A 15 16.01 16.99 6.05
N TRP A 16 15.13 17.32 7.00
CA TRP A 16 14.80 18.69 7.34
C TRP A 16 16.00 19.43 7.94
N HIS A 17 16.63 18.86 8.96
CA HIS A 17 17.84 19.45 9.55
C HIS A 17 18.97 19.56 8.53
N HIS A 18 19.17 18.54 7.72
CA HIS A 18 20.18 18.58 6.66
C HIS A 18 19.89 19.65 5.61
N LEU A 19 18.63 19.85 5.22
CA LEU A 19 18.23 20.93 4.32
C LEU A 19 18.55 22.30 4.93
N LEU A 20 18.23 22.53 6.20
CA LEU A 20 18.53 23.79 6.88
C LEU A 20 20.04 24.06 6.97
N GLU A 21 20.85 23.02 7.17
CA GLU A 21 22.32 23.11 7.13
C GLU A 21 22.84 23.49 5.75
N LEU A 22 22.31 22.88 4.68
CA LEU A 22 22.69 23.23 3.31
C LEU A 22 22.29 24.65 2.96
N CYS A 23 21.07 25.07 3.32
CA CYS A 23 20.62 26.44 3.08
C CYS A 23 21.49 27.47 3.82
N TRP A 24 21.92 27.16 5.04
CA TRP A 24 22.90 27.97 5.77
C TRP A 24 24.24 28.05 5.04
N LEU A 25 24.75 26.93 4.52
CA LEU A 25 26.04 26.89 3.82
C LEU A 25 26.06 27.74 2.53
N VAL A 26 24.95 27.80 1.81
CA VAL A 26 24.84 28.52 0.52
C VAL A 26 24.16 29.89 0.64
N ASP A 27 23.95 30.39 1.86
CA ASP A 27 23.24 31.65 2.14
C ASP A 27 21.85 31.74 1.46
N ALA A 28 21.14 30.60 1.43
CA ALA A 28 19.83 30.50 0.80
C ALA A 28 18.71 30.75 1.80
N ARG A 29 17.86 31.72 1.49
CA ARG A 29 16.64 32.01 2.25
C ARG A 29 15.50 31.06 1.90
N ILE A 30 14.68 30.72 2.88
CA ILE A 30 13.47 29.92 2.70
C ILE A 30 12.28 30.87 2.79
N ILE A 31 11.39 30.84 1.80
CA ILE A 31 10.20 31.68 1.79
C ILE A 31 8.99 30.76 1.61
N ASP A 32 8.04 30.87 2.54
CA ASP A 32 6.72 30.25 2.44
C ASP A 32 5.59 31.30 2.49
N LEU A 33 4.35 30.86 2.61
CA LEU A 33 3.19 31.74 2.69
C LEU A 33 3.15 32.59 3.98
N ASP A 34 3.79 32.14 5.06
CA ASP A 34 3.80 32.85 6.34
C ASP A 34 4.93 33.89 6.39
N GLY A 35 5.97 33.74 5.58
CA GLY A 35 7.03 34.74 5.44
C GLY A 35 8.34 34.21 4.87
N GLY A 36 9.33 35.11 4.84
CA GLY A 36 10.71 34.78 4.52
C GLY A 36 11.52 34.50 5.78
N TYR A 37 12.34 33.47 5.74
CA TYR A 37 13.21 33.00 6.81
C TYR A 37 14.65 32.93 6.33
N ASP A 38 15.56 33.41 7.17
CA ASP A 38 16.99 33.31 6.98
C ASP A 38 17.59 32.22 7.88
N PRO A 39 17.99 31.04 7.35
CA PRO A 39 18.56 29.96 8.15
C PRO A 39 19.86 30.33 8.90
N CYS A 40 20.52 31.44 8.52
CA CYS A 40 21.70 31.99 9.19
C CYS A 40 21.32 32.79 10.44
N CYS A 41 20.08 33.28 10.54
CA CYS A 41 19.56 33.98 11.71
C CYS A 41 19.10 32.97 12.78
N PRO A 42 19.59 33.07 14.04
CA PRO A 42 19.21 32.12 15.09
C PRO A 42 17.70 32.03 15.35
N ASN A 43 16.98 33.15 15.29
CA ASN A 43 15.54 33.19 15.53
C ASN A 43 14.76 32.47 14.42
N ASP A 44 15.10 32.75 13.16
CA ASP A 44 14.46 32.12 12.01
C ASP A 44 14.78 30.63 11.96
N ARG A 45 16.02 30.25 12.30
CA ARG A 45 16.42 28.84 12.41
C ARG A 45 15.64 28.10 13.51
N LEU A 46 15.41 28.74 14.66
CA LEU A 46 14.59 28.17 15.72
C LEU A 46 13.14 27.98 15.26
N LEU A 47 12.56 28.99 14.61
CA LEU A 47 11.20 28.93 14.06
C LEU A 47 11.06 27.83 13.02
N LEU A 48 12.02 27.72 12.09
CA LEU A 48 12.07 26.64 11.10
C LEU A 48 12.21 25.26 11.79
N GLY A 49 13.03 25.15 12.83
CA GLY A 49 13.13 23.94 13.65
C GLY A 49 11.80 23.55 14.28
N MET A 50 11.09 24.49 14.89
CA MET A 50 9.78 24.28 15.48
C MET A 50 8.73 23.89 14.43
N LYS A 51 8.70 24.57 13.26
CA LYS A 51 7.82 24.22 12.14
C LYS A 51 8.01 22.77 11.68
N GLY A 52 9.27 22.33 11.58
CA GLY A 52 9.61 20.93 11.26
C GLY A 52 9.08 19.94 12.29
N ASN A 53 9.34 20.19 13.58
CA ASN A 53 8.90 19.32 14.68
C ASN A 53 7.37 19.22 14.79
N ILE A 54 6.67 20.35 14.65
CA ILE A 54 5.20 20.38 14.70
C ILE A 54 4.60 19.57 13.55
N SER A 55 5.17 19.69 12.34
CA SER A 55 4.72 18.94 11.18
C SER A 55 4.92 17.43 11.35
N GLU A 56 6.10 17.02 11.82
CA GLU A 56 6.40 15.61 12.11
C GLU A 56 5.44 15.03 13.18
N PHE A 57 5.21 15.76 14.26
CA PHE A 57 4.25 15.39 15.29
C PHE A 57 2.83 15.26 14.71
N GLY A 58 2.39 16.24 13.93
CA GLY A 58 1.07 16.25 13.28
C GLY A 58 0.86 15.02 12.39
N PHE A 59 1.86 14.67 11.56
CA PHE A 59 1.83 13.44 10.76
C PHE A 59 1.75 12.18 11.64
N GLY A 60 2.51 12.13 12.73
CA GLY A 60 2.47 11.02 13.69
C GLY A 60 1.07 10.80 14.28
N VAL A 61 0.43 11.89 14.74
CA VAL A 61 -0.93 11.84 15.31
C VAL A 61 -1.95 11.40 14.27
N GLN A 62 -1.90 11.95 13.05
CA GLN A 62 -2.82 11.55 11.98
C GLN A 62 -2.65 10.06 11.63
N ARG A 63 -1.40 9.60 11.50
CA ARG A 63 -1.10 8.19 11.21
C ARG A 63 -1.61 7.25 12.31
N ALA A 64 -1.41 7.60 13.58
CA ALA A 64 -1.92 6.81 14.70
C ALA A 64 -3.46 6.68 14.62
N ARG A 65 -4.16 7.80 14.44
CA ARG A 65 -5.63 7.83 14.30
C ARG A 65 -6.12 7.02 13.10
N MET A 66 -5.42 7.08 11.96
CA MET A 66 -5.75 6.27 10.78
C MET A 66 -5.60 4.78 11.06
N LEU A 67 -4.52 4.37 11.73
CA LEU A 67 -4.29 2.96 12.07
C LEU A 67 -5.33 2.43 13.07
N ASP A 68 -5.68 3.21 14.08
CA ASP A 68 -6.70 2.83 15.06
C ASP A 68 -8.09 2.75 14.42
N SER A 69 -8.40 3.69 13.52
CA SER A 69 -9.63 3.66 12.71
C SER A 69 -9.68 2.41 11.84
N ALA A 70 -8.57 2.06 11.17
CA ALA A 70 -8.48 0.85 10.35
C ALA A 70 -8.66 -0.44 11.18
N ARG A 71 -8.07 -0.50 12.38
CA ARG A 71 -8.26 -1.62 13.33
C ARG A 71 -9.70 -1.74 13.81
N ALA A 72 -10.35 -0.61 14.14
CA ALA A 72 -11.76 -0.60 14.55
C ALA A 72 -12.68 -1.10 13.43
N MET A 73 -12.46 -0.65 12.18
CA MET A 73 -13.18 -1.12 10.99
C MET A 73 -12.93 -2.62 10.75
N ALA A 74 -11.70 -3.11 10.95
CA ALA A 74 -11.37 -4.51 10.77
C ALA A 74 -12.12 -5.40 11.78
N ARG A 75 -12.20 -4.99 13.05
CA ARG A 75 -12.94 -5.71 14.10
C ARG A 75 -14.44 -5.82 13.79
N ARG A 76 -15.02 -4.84 13.10
CA ARG A 76 -16.42 -4.88 12.64
C ARG A 76 -16.61 -5.58 11.29
N GLY A 77 -15.54 -6.01 10.63
CA GLY A 77 -15.62 -6.60 9.28
C GLY A 77 -15.89 -5.59 8.15
N GLU A 78 -15.84 -4.29 8.44
CA GLU A 78 -16.13 -3.21 7.49
C GLU A 78 -14.88 -2.72 6.74
N LEU A 79 -13.68 -3.18 7.14
CA LEU A 79 -12.44 -2.72 6.54
C LEU A 79 -12.32 -3.21 5.08
N ARG A 80 -12.42 -2.25 4.16
CA ARG A 80 -12.16 -2.47 2.74
C ARG A 80 -10.66 -2.61 2.47
N ILE A 81 -10.20 -3.86 2.34
CA ILE A 81 -8.84 -4.20 1.93
C ILE A 81 -8.82 -4.67 0.46
N PRO A 82 -7.65 -4.65 -0.22
CA PRO A 82 -7.54 -5.27 -1.55
C PRO A 82 -8.02 -6.72 -1.53
N VAL A 83 -8.89 -7.05 -2.47
CA VAL A 83 -9.52 -8.38 -2.61
C VAL A 83 -8.83 -9.17 -3.72
N PRO A 84 -8.79 -10.51 -3.63
CA PRO A 84 -8.24 -11.31 -4.70
C PRO A 84 -9.20 -11.38 -5.89
N ILE A 85 -8.70 -11.94 -6.98
CA ILE A 85 -9.44 -12.14 -8.22
C ILE A 85 -10.74 -12.93 -8.03
N GLY A 86 -11.80 -12.51 -8.72
CA GLY A 86 -13.14 -13.06 -8.52
C GLY A 86 -13.93 -12.40 -7.39
N TYR A 87 -13.37 -11.41 -6.69
CA TYR A 87 -14.10 -10.56 -5.75
C TYR A 87 -13.96 -9.08 -6.09
N VAL A 88 -15.01 -8.33 -5.78
CA VAL A 88 -15.06 -6.87 -5.92
C VAL A 88 -15.76 -6.23 -4.71
N TRP A 89 -15.37 -5.01 -4.37
CA TRP A 89 -16.12 -4.21 -3.41
C TRP A 89 -17.23 -3.45 -4.13
N HIS A 90 -18.47 -3.89 -3.96
CA HIS A 90 -19.64 -3.12 -4.37
C HIS A 90 -19.84 -1.92 -3.44
N ARG A 91 -20.32 -0.80 -3.99
CA ARG A 91 -20.55 0.42 -3.20
C ARG A 91 -21.66 0.23 -2.17
N GLU A 92 -22.74 -0.45 -2.55
CA GLU A 92 -23.96 -0.60 -1.74
C GLU A 92 -23.99 -1.82 -0.82
N TYR A 93 -23.51 -2.99 -1.29
CA TYR A 93 -23.71 -4.28 -0.61
C TYR A 93 -22.41 -4.85 -0.02
N GLY A 94 -21.30 -4.13 -0.13
CA GLY A 94 -20.01 -4.59 0.39
C GLY A 94 -19.32 -5.59 -0.53
N LEU A 95 -18.70 -6.63 0.04
CA LEU A 95 -17.90 -7.59 -0.70
C LEU A 95 -18.80 -8.51 -1.52
N ALA A 96 -18.57 -8.59 -2.83
CA ALA A 96 -19.33 -9.44 -3.74
C ALA A 96 -18.39 -10.22 -4.67
N LEU A 97 -18.91 -11.25 -5.33
CA LEU A 97 -18.23 -11.90 -6.43
C LEU A 97 -18.13 -10.93 -7.62
N ASP A 98 -17.04 -11.03 -8.37
CA ASP A 98 -16.85 -10.29 -9.61
C ASP A 98 -18.00 -10.62 -10.59
N PRO A 99 -18.72 -9.63 -11.14
CA PRO A 99 -19.84 -9.89 -12.06
C PRO A 99 -19.40 -10.60 -13.35
N ASP A 100 -18.12 -10.55 -13.73
CA ASP A 100 -17.60 -11.29 -14.88
C ASP A 100 -17.55 -12.79 -14.57
N ARG A 101 -18.48 -13.53 -15.19
CA ARG A 101 -18.57 -14.99 -15.08
C ARG A 101 -17.29 -15.70 -15.47
N ARG A 102 -16.52 -15.15 -16.43
CA ARG A 102 -15.25 -15.76 -16.84
C ARG A 102 -14.21 -15.69 -15.72
N VAL A 103 -14.19 -14.60 -14.95
CA VAL A 103 -13.30 -14.45 -13.78
C VAL A 103 -13.70 -15.42 -12.66
N GLN A 104 -14.99 -15.56 -12.41
CA GLN A 104 -15.51 -16.55 -11.45
C GLN A 104 -15.14 -17.99 -11.86
N GLU A 105 -15.36 -18.34 -13.13
CA GLU A 105 -15.15 -19.68 -13.65
C GLU A 105 -13.68 -20.10 -13.57
N VAL A 106 -12.77 -19.21 -13.96
CA VAL A 106 -11.33 -19.48 -13.89
C VAL A 106 -10.88 -19.76 -12.46
N THR A 107 -11.44 -19.05 -11.48
CA THR A 107 -11.15 -19.31 -10.06
C THR A 107 -11.67 -20.70 -9.65
N ARG A 108 -12.89 -21.05 -10.07
CA ARG A 108 -13.53 -22.35 -9.76
C ARG A 108 -12.76 -23.52 -10.35
N VAL A 109 -12.38 -23.43 -11.62
CA VAL A 109 -11.61 -24.46 -12.33
C VAL A 109 -10.26 -24.73 -11.66
N VAL A 110 -9.60 -23.70 -11.14
CA VAL A 110 -8.34 -23.88 -10.37
C VAL A 110 -8.56 -24.74 -9.13
N PHE A 111 -9.63 -24.50 -8.37
CA PHE A 111 -9.96 -25.33 -7.19
C PHE A 111 -10.37 -26.75 -7.59
N GLU A 112 -11.20 -26.90 -8.63
CA GLU A 112 -11.64 -28.20 -9.13
C GLU A 112 -10.45 -29.07 -9.55
N ARG A 113 -9.56 -28.53 -10.37
CA ARG A 113 -8.32 -29.23 -10.80
C ARG A 113 -7.41 -29.51 -9.61
N PHE A 114 -7.35 -28.64 -8.62
CA PHE A 114 -6.55 -28.90 -7.43
C PHE A 114 -7.11 -30.05 -6.59
N CYS A 115 -8.42 -30.14 -6.43
CA CYS A 115 -9.08 -31.27 -5.78
C CYS A 115 -8.83 -32.60 -6.51
N GLN A 116 -8.76 -32.57 -7.84
CA GLN A 116 -8.49 -33.76 -8.67
C GLN A 116 -7.00 -34.18 -8.65
N LEU A 117 -6.08 -33.22 -8.68
CA LEU A 117 -4.65 -33.48 -8.94
C LEU A 117 -3.76 -33.39 -7.68
N GLY A 118 -4.22 -32.71 -6.62
CA GLY A 118 -3.49 -32.51 -5.37
C GLY A 118 -2.21 -31.65 -5.46
N SER A 119 -1.87 -31.12 -6.63
CA SER A 119 -0.61 -30.40 -6.87
C SER A 119 -0.82 -29.13 -7.69
N ALA A 120 -0.41 -27.99 -7.13
CA ALA A 120 -0.48 -26.69 -7.82
C ALA A 120 0.34 -26.67 -9.13
N ARG A 121 1.41 -27.47 -9.21
CA ARG A 121 2.19 -27.61 -10.45
C ARG A 121 1.41 -28.38 -11.51
N HIS A 122 0.77 -29.49 -11.14
CA HIS A 122 -0.05 -30.26 -12.08
C HIS A 122 -1.27 -29.46 -12.55
N VAL A 123 -1.89 -28.69 -11.66
CA VAL A 123 -2.95 -27.73 -12.02
C VAL A 123 -2.46 -26.76 -13.08
N LEU A 124 -1.29 -26.13 -12.90
CA LEU A 124 -0.72 -25.23 -13.90
C LEU A 124 -0.50 -25.93 -15.24
N LEU A 125 0.15 -27.10 -15.24
CA LEU A 125 0.49 -27.81 -16.48
C LEU A 125 -0.77 -28.21 -17.25
N THR A 126 -1.80 -28.69 -16.54
CA THR A 126 -3.08 -29.08 -17.13
C THR A 126 -3.78 -27.86 -17.75
N LEU A 127 -3.90 -26.77 -16.99
CA LEU A 127 -4.54 -25.54 -17.47
C LEU A 127 -3.76 -24.86 -18.60
N ALA A 128 -2.43 -24.96 -18.59
CA ALA A 128 -1.60 -24.47 -19.69
C ALA A 128 -1.80 -25.29 -20.97
N ALA A 129 -1.91 -26.63 -20.87
CA ALA A 129 -2.22 -27.50 -22.00
C ALA A 129 -3.63 -27.23 -22.57
N GLU A 130 -4.60 -26.89 -21.70
CA GLU A 130 -5.94 -26.44 -22.08
C GLU A 130 -5.98 -24.98 -22.60
N HIS A 131 -4.83 -24.31 -22.74
CA HIS A 131 -4.72 -22.91 -23.18
C HIS A 131 -5.53 -21.92 -22.32
N ALA A 132 -5.66 -22.22 -21.02
CA ALA A 132 -6.40 -21.38 -20.09
C ALA A 132 -5.75 -20.01 -19.90
N HIS A 133 -6.59 -18.98 -19.88
CA HIS A 133 -6.19 -17.60 -19.64
C HIS A 133 -6.68 -17.13 -18.27
N PHE A 134 -5.90 -16.25 -17.65
CA PHE A 134 -6.17 -15.69 -16.33
C PHE A 134 -6.19 -14.17 -16.43
N SER A 135 -7.21 -13.53 -15.83
CA SER A 135 -7.26 -12.08 -15.80
C SER A 135 -6.16 -11.54 -14.88
N ARG A 136 -5.42 -10.55 -15.38
CA ARG A 136 -4.38 -9.87 -14.61
C ARG A 136 -4.70 -8.39 -14.59
N PRO A 137 -4.65 -7.71 -13.42
CA PRO A 137 -4.78 -6.26 -13.38
C PRO A 137 -3.77 -5.61 -14.33
N PHE A 138 -4.25 -4.71 -15.18
CA PHE A 138 -3.48 -4.05 -16.22
C PHE A 138 -2.26 -3.29 -15.65
N ASP A 139 -2.47 -2.58 -14.53
CA ASP A 139 -1.42 -1.85 -13.78
C ASP A 139 -0.67 -2.72 -12.75
N GLY A 140 -1.00 -4.03 -12.69
CA GLY A 140 -0.47 -4.97 -11.70
C GLY A 140 -0.94 -4.74 -10.26
N LYS A 141 -1.85 -3.78 -10.00
CA LYS A 141 -2.23 -3.33 -8.66
C LYS A 141 -3.75 -3.27 -8.45
N LYS A 142 -4.52 -2.86 -9.46
CA LYS A 142 -5.96 -2.64 -9.39
C LYS A 142 -6.69 -3.46 -10.44
N MET A 143 -7.70 -4.20 -10.02
CA MET A 143 -8.48 -5.08 -10.88
C MET A 143 -9.62 -4.35 -11.61
N ILE A 144 -9.48 -3.03 -11.81
CA ILE A 144 -10.50 -2.18 -12.46
C ILE A 144 -10.45 -2.38 -13.97
N SER A 145 -9.26 -2.66 -14.52
CA SER A 145 -9.04 -3.10 -15.89
C SER A 145 -8.09 -4.30 -15.86
N PHE A 146 -8.36 -5.31 -16.68
CA PHE A 146 -7.55 -6.52 -16.71
C PHE A 146 -7.35 -7.06 -18.12
N ASP A 147 -6.15 -7.59 -18.35
CA ASP A 147 -5.81 -8.32 -19.57
C ASP A 147 -5.91 -9.82 -19.32
N TRP A 148 -6.41 -10.53 -20.32
CA TRP A 148 -6.41 -11.99 -20.35
C TRP A 148 -5.05 -12.47 -20.83
N THR A 149 -4.26 -13.05 -19.93
CA THR A 149 -2.94 -13.59 -20.27
C THR A 149 -2.86 -15.08 -19.96
N PRO A 150 -1.97 -15.85 -20.62
CA PRO A 150 -1.77 -17.25 -20.30
C PRO A 150 -1.54 -17.47 -18.80
N ILE A 151 -2.14 -18.53 -18.26
CA ILE A 151 -2.06 -18.84 -16.83
C ILE A 151 -0.59 -19.04 -16.40
N ARG A 152 -0.24 -18.49 -15.24
CA ARG A 152 1.10 -18.60 -14.65
C ARG A 152 1.03 -19.21 -13.27
N TYR A 153 2.12 -19.85 -12.85
CA TYR A 153 2.21 -20.51 -11.54
C TYR A 153 1.79 -19.64 -10.35
N ARG A 154 2.22 -18.36 -10.36
CA ARG A 154 1.88 -17.40 -9.32
C ARG A 154 0.37 -17.16 -9.17
N CYS A 155 -0.40 -17.29 -10.26
CA CYS A 155 -1.85 -17.11 -10.24
C CYS A 155 -2.51 -18.28 -9.53
N VAL A 156 -2.11 -19.51 -9.87
CA VAL A 156 -2.58 -20.74 -9.21
C VAL A 156 -2.27 -20.67 -7.71
N ILE A 157 -1.03 -20.35 -7.34
CA ILE A 157 -0.64 -20.24 -5.93
C ILE A 157 -1.39 -19.12 -5.22
N ALA A 158 -1.62 -17.98 -5.87
CA ALA A 158 -2.42 -16.90 -5.30
C ALA A 158 -3.83 -17.39 -4.98
N VAL A 159 -4.53 -17.99 -5.96
CA VAL A 159 -5.90 -18.51 -5.78
C VAL A 159 -5.95 -19.50 -4.61
N LEU A 160 -5.04 -20.46 -4.55
CA LEU A 160 -5.03 -21.49 -3.51
C LEU A 160 -4.63 -20.97 -2.11
N LYS A 161 -3.89 -19.85 -2.01
CA LYS A 161 -3.41 -19.30 -0.71
C LYS A 161 -4.30 -18.21 -0.13
N TYR A 162 -5.13 -17.55 -0.93
CA TYR A 162 -5.95 -16.45 -0.44
C TYR A 162 -7.12 -16.98 0.41
N THR A 163 -7.13 -16.59 1.69
CA THR A 163 -8.17 -16.97 2.66
C THR A 163 -9.57 -16.45 2.31
N PHE A 164 -9.67 -15.44 1.44
CA PHE A 164 -10.95 -14.91 0.98
C PHE A 164 -11.83 -15.99 0.33
N TYR A 165 -11.24 -16.94 -0.39
CA TYR A 165 -12.00 -18.02 -1.03
C TYR A 165 -12.62 -19.01 -0.03
N SER A 166 -12.20 -18.99 1.24
CA SER A 166 -12.84 -19.74 2.33
C SER A 166 -13.85 -18.89 3.11
N GLY A 167 -14.25 -17.73 2.59
CA GLY A 167 -15.16 -16.79 3.27
C GLY A 167 -14.50 -15.99 4.41
N ALA A 168 -13.17 -16.08 4.57
CA ALA A 168 -12.45 -15.43 5.67
C ALA A 168 -11.52 -14.30 5.19
N SER A 169 -11.76 -13.09 5.68
CA SER A 169 -10.84 -11.96 5.52
C SER A 169 -9.92 -11.85 6.74
N VAL A 170 -8.64 -11.52 6.52
CA VAL A 170 -7.65 -11.41 7.59
C VAL A 170 -6.86 -10.13 7.40
N TYR A 171 -6.95 -9.24 8.38
CA TYR A 171 -6.19 -7.99 8.46
C TYR A 171 -5.01 -8.13 9.44
N GLY A 172 -3.91 -7.45 9.17
CA GLY A 172 -2.73 -7.47 10.05
C GLY A 172 -1.79 -8.68 9.87
N LYS A 173 -1.84 -9.40 8.74
CA LYS A 173 -0.94 -10.55 8.47
C LYS A 173 0.56 -10.24 8.50
N ARG A 174 0.92 -8.97 8.35
CA ARG A 174 2.32 -8.50 8.32
C ARG A 174 2.45 -7.34 9.27
N GLU A 175 3.33 -7.49 10.24
CA GLU A 175 3.78 -6.41 11.09
C GLU A 175 5.18 -6.02 10.65
N LYS A 176 5.43 -4.73 10.46
CA LYS A 176 6.78 -4.22 10.20
C LYS A 176 7.38 -3.82 11.53
N HIS A 177 8.35 -4.58 11.99
CA HIS A 177 9.19 -4.20 13.11
C HIS A 177 10.47 -3.58 12.56
N ALA A 178 10.84 -2.42 13.10
CA ALA A 178 12.15 -1.84 12.85
C ALA A 178 13.09 -2.45 13.91
N ALA A 179 14.14 -3.14 13.46
CA ALA A 179 15.12 -3.77 14.32
C ALA A 179 16.48 -3.16 14.04
N LEU A 180 17.19 -2.77 15.09
CA LEU A 180 18.58 -2.35 15.00
C LEU A 180 19.44 -3.58 14.71
N ILE A 181 20.02 -3.65 13.51
CA ILE A 181 20.98 -4.68 13.13
C ILE A 181 22.31 -3.96 12.91
N ASP A 182 23.33 -4.32 13.69
CA ASP A 182 24.68 -3.75 13.63
C ASP A 182 24.71 -2.21 13.66
N GLY A 183 23.90 -1.62 14.56
CA GLY A 183 23.85 -0.16 14.76
C GLY A 183 23.15 0.62 13.64
N ARG A 184 22.49 -0.06 12.70
CA ARG A 184 21.65 0.55 11.67
C ARG A 184 20.21 0.07 11.81
N LEU A 185 19.29 1.02 11.66
CA LEU A 185 17.84 0.85 11.71
C LEU A 185 17.30 0.26 10.40
#